data_AF-A0A662DPP9-F1
#
_entry.id   AF-A0A662DPP9-F1
#
_cell.length_a   1.000
_cell.length_b   1.000
_cell.length_c   1.000
_cell.angle_alpha   90.00
_cell.angle_beta   90.00
_cell.angle_gamma   90.00
#
_symmetry.space_group_name_H-M   'P 1'
#
loop_
_entity.id
_entity.type
_entity.pdbx_description
1 polymer ?
#
loop_
_entity_poly.entity_id
_entity_poly.type
_entity_poly.pdbx_seq_one_letter_code
_entity_poly.pdbx_strand_id
1 'polypeptide(L)'
;MSDENRNDEASESSGESTGLGQIGHRRQLRIGGIEIAGRRRRPSGEKAPLPRELQRSGRFWLFAGLVVGLLWTTLFAFPATTEWWGRFDHRILDWFVEIRNDTLTSVMKGLHALGSLWFYRPLRWAMILVLALFRRWRPLAGVVVAFIVVDTVQRVLAENIGRTRPLVDIIGDWAGYSHPSEPVALLAVTVVVAGFALLPSGKWRTRWFMGSTVVVGLLAVSLIYLGTDHPSDVIVGWLIGPVVGVLVFRWMAPESIFPVTYGRGSTAHLDVSGQRGEAIKTALKEQLGLEVLSIEPFGLEGSGGSTPLRIKCCGDPDVYLFAKLYAKSHLRADRWYKVARTILYGSLEDEVRFESVRRLVEYEDYILLKLQDAGLPSPRTMGFVEITPEREYAIVTEFLENAKEMGDADVDDDIIDDALDIVRKLWDAGLAHRDIKPANVMVSGGRVILIDPAFATIRPSPWRQAVDLANMMIILALRSSPELVYQRSLRYFSPDDVAEAFATMRSVTIPSQSRSSLALLKRTEGIDIIARFRELAPTRERISLQRWSFRRLWLTVGVAFAIMTLIRLLIDNVRAGVI
;
A
#
# COMPACT_ATOMS: atom_id res chain seq x y z
N MET A 1 -45.20 5.97 75.18
CA MET A 1 -43.94 6.70 74.92
C MET A 1 -42.81 5.69 75.01
N SER A 2 -42.71 4.84 73.98
CA SER A 2 -41.66 3.82 73.72
C SER A 2 -42.10 2.94 72.53
N ASP A 3 -41.11 2.55 71.73
CA ASP A 3 -41.01 1.38 70.81
C ASP A 3 -41.99 1.16 69.65
N GLU A 4 -41.44 1.23 68.43
CA GLU A 4 -41.73 0.46 67.20
C GLU A 4 -40.82 1.06 66.09
N ASN A 5 -40.11 0.37 65.20
CA ASN A 5 -40.32 -0.95 64.63
C ASN A 5 -38.99 -1.41 63.96
N ARG A 6 -38.61 -2.67 64.16
CA ARG A 6 -37.53 -3.38 63.48
C ARG A 6 -38.20 -4.57 62.79
N ASN A 7 -38.10 -4.70 61.47
CA ASN A 7 -38.43 -5.96 60.80
C ASN A 7 -37.60 -6.16 59.53
N ASP A 8 -36.90 -7.29 59.56
CA ASP A 8 -36.32 -8.04 58.46
C ASP A 8 -37.44 -8.62 57.56
N GLU A 9 -37.16 -8.72 56.25
CA GLU A 9 -37.66 -9.75 55.31
C GLU A 9 -36.95 -9.50 53.97
N ALA A 10 -35.84 -10.17 53.66
CA ALA A 10 -35.79 -11.51 53.06
C ALA A 10 -36.76 -11.68 51.88
N SER A 11 -36.30 -11.34 50.66
CA SER A 11 -36.76 -12.03 49.45
C SER A 11 -35.57 -12.35 48.53
N GLU A 12 -34.86 -13.43 48.88
CA GLU A 12 -34.17 -14.25 47.88
C GLU A 12 -35.21 -15.09 47.15
N SER A 13 -35.29 -14.94 45.83
CA SER A 13 -35.05 -16.02 44.85
C SER A 13 -35.88 -15.85 43.58
N SER A 14 -35.18 -15.64 42.47
CA SER A 14 -35.22 -16.58 41.35
C SER A 14 -34.09 -16.21 40.40
N GLY A 15 -32.88 -16.68 40.74
CA GLY A 15 -31.79 -16.72 39.80
C GLY A 15 -32.14 -17.68 38.67
N GLU A 16 -32.29 -17.17 37.46
CA GLU A 16 -31.78 -17.90 36.31
C GLU A 16 -30.26 -17.83 36.39
N SER A 17 -29.69 -18.83 37.08
CA SER A 17 -28.26 -19.11 37.05
C SER A 17 -27.89 -19.55 35.64
N THR A 18 -27.68 -18.59 34.74
CA THR A 18 -26.75 -18.83 33.63
C THR A 18 -25.42 -19.21 34.27
N GLY A 19 -24.87 -20.37 33.93
CA GLY A 19 -23.72 -21.02 34.58
C GLY A 19 -22.37 -20.28 34.48
N LEU A 20 -22.38 -18.96 34.50
CA LEU A 20 -21.23 -18.05 34.51
C LEU A 20 -21.41 -16.97 35.59
N GLY A 21 -21.93 -17.36 36.76
CA GLY A 21 -21.93 -16.48 37.94
C GLY A 21 -20.52 -15.95 38.24
N GLN A 22 -20.38 -14.63 38.32
CA GLN A 22 -19.18 -13.88 38.71
C GLN A 22 -17.86 -14.17 37.96
N ILE A 23 -17.87 -14.76 36.77
CA ILE A 23 -16.65 -14.82 35.95
C ILE A 23 -16.50 -13.50 35.20
N GLY A 24 -15.74 -12.59 35.81
CA GLY A 24 -15.31 -11.33 35.21
C GLY A 24 -16.32 -10.20 35.40
N HIS A 25 -16.32 -9.58 36.58
CA HIS A 25 -16.76 -8.18 36.68
C HIS A 25 -16.07 -7.40 35.55
N ARG A 26 -16.85 -6.83 34.62
CA ARG A 26 -16.35 -5.91 33.59
C ARG A 26 -15.54 -4.84 34.33
N ARG A 27 -14.21 -4.91 34.27
CA ARG A 27 -13.36 -3.82 34.76
C ARG A 27 -13.65 -2.61 33.88
N GLN A 28 -14.51 -1.72 34.35
CA GLN A 28 -14.56 -0.35 33.86
C GLN A 28 -13.24 0.29 34.27
N LEU A 29 -12.37 0.53 33.29
CA LEU A 29 -11.14 1.29 33.49
C LEU A 29 -11.42 2.72 33.06
N ARG A 30 -11.14 3.69 33.93
CA ARG A 30 -11.14 5.10 33.57
C ARG A 30 -9.72 5.54 33.26
N ILE A 31 -9.43 5.86 32.00
CA ILE A 31 -8.16 6.43 31.56
C ILE A 31 -8.46 7.79 30.95
N GLY A 32 -7.98 8.87 31.57
CA GLY A 32 -8.11 10.23 31.02
C GLY A 32 -9.55 10.67 30.73
N GLY A 33 -10.52 10.31 31.58
CA GLY A 33 -11.94 10.66 31.41
C GLY A 33 -12.74 9.68 30.52
N ILE A 34 -12.09 8.70 29.89
CA ILE A 34 -12.73 7.72 29.03
C ILE A 34 -13.18 6.51 29.84
N GLU A 35 -14.45 6.12 29.70
CA GLU A 35 -14.98 4.90 30.28
C GLU A 35 -14.73 3.71 29.34
N ILE A 36 -13.76 2.86 29.69
CA ILE A 36 -13.47 1.65 28.92
C ILE A 36 -14.41 0.55 29.39
N ALA A 37 -15.43 0.24 28.58
CA ALA A 37 -16.28 -0.91 28.80
C ALA A 37 -15.50 -2.21 28.49
N GLY A 38 -15.69 -3.25 29.30
CA GLY A 38 -14.90 -4.48 29.22
C GLY A 38 -14.74 -5.04 27.78
N ARG A 39 -13.50 -5.35 27.41
CA ARG A 39 -13.13 -5.88 26.08
C ARG A 39 -13.92 -7.15 25.74
N ARG A 40 -14.46 -7.24 24.52
CA ARG A 40 -15.16 -8.44 24.03
C ARG A 40 -14.15 -9.37 23.34
N ARG A 41 -13.91 -10.54 23.91
CA ARG A 41 -13.20 -11.61 23.19
C ARG A 41 -14.12 -12.24 22.15
N ARG A 42 -13.75 -12.14 20.87
CA ARG A 42 -14.43 -12.84 19.77
C ARG A 42 -14.28 -14.37 19.93
N PRO A 43 -15.36 -15.17 19.84
CA PRO A 43 -15.26 -16.63 19.80
C PRO A 43 -14.46 -17.12 18.61
N SER A 44 -13.82 -18.29 18.76
CA SER A 44 -13.08 -18.93 17.69
C SER A 44 -13.97 -19.15 16.45
N GLY A 45 -13.60 -18.57 15.31
CA GLY A 45 -14.33 -18.69 14.05
C GLY A 45 -15.24 -17.52 13.68
N GLU A 46 -15.47 -16.56 14.59
CA GLU A 46 -16.15 -15.31 14.25
C GLU A 46 -15.31 -14.52 13.24
N LYS A 47 -15.96 -13.93 12.23
CA LYS A 47 -15.26 -13.19 11.17
C LYS A 47 -14.61 -11.93 11.74
N ALA A 48 -13.52 -11.49 11.12
CA ALA A 48 -12.93 -10.20 11.44
C ALA A 48 -13.87 -9.03 11.07
N PRO A 49 -13.73 -7.84 11.71
CA PRO A 49 -14.59 -6.68 11.49
C PRO A 49 -14.74 -6.33 10.01
N LEU A 50 -13.64 -6.41 9.25
CA LEU A 50 -13.67 -6.36 7.80
C LEU A 50 -13.12 -7.68 7.20
N PRO A 51 -13.99 -8.58 6.69
CA PRO A 51 -13.56 -9.86 6.14
C PRO A 51 -12.83 -9.70 4.81
N ARG A 52 -11.93 -10.65 4.50
CA ARG A 52 -11.20 -10.66 3.23
C ARG A 52 -12.16 -10.84 2.05
N GLU A 53 -12.08 -9.94 1.06
CA GLU A 53 -12.83 -10.00 -0.22
C GLU A 53 -12.58 -11.27 -1.07
N LEU A 54 -11.72 -12.19 -0.63
CA LEU A 54 -11.33 -13.36 -1.42
C LEU A 54 -12.49 -14.33 -1.68
N GLN A 55 -13.50 -14.36 -0.80
CA GLN A 55 -14.41 -15.50 -0.71
C GLN A 55 -15.44 -15.65 -1.84
N ARG A 56 -15.92 -14.56 -2.46
CA ARG A 56 -16.95 -14.66 -3.52
C ARG A 56 -16.38 -14.67 -4.93
N SER A 57 -15.53 -13.71 -5.29
CA SER A 57 -14.95 -13.65 -6.64
C SER A 57 -13.85 -14.69 -6.87
N GLY A 58 -13.08 -15.08 -5.83
CA GLY A 58 -12.04 -16.11 -5.97
C GLY A 58 -12.59 -17.46 -6.40
N ARG A 59 -13.77 -17.84 -5.91
CA ARG A 59 -14.46 -19.09 -6.30
C ARG A 59 -14.87 -19.09 -7.77
N PHE A 60 -15.39 -17.96 -8.26
CA PHE A 60 -15.73 -17.81 -9.68
C PHE A 60 -14.51 -17.97 -10.59
N TRP A 61 -13.36 -17.41 -10.21
CA TRP A 61 -12.15 -17.48 -11.04
C TRP A 61 -11.44 -18.84 -10.95
N LEU A 62 -11.48 -19.50 -9.79
CA LEU A 62 -11.05 -20.91 -9.70
C LEU A 62 -11.91 -21.80 -10.59
N PHE A 63 -13.22 -21.57 -10.62
CA PHE A 63 -14.13 -22.25 -11.54
C PHE A 63 -13.80 -21.93 -13.00
N ALA A 64 -13.56 -20.66 -13.35
CA ALA A 64 -13.18 -20.27 -14.71
C ALA A 64 -11.86 -20.92 -15.16
N GLY A 65 -10.84 -20.98 -14.29
CA GLY A 65 -9.59 -21.67 -14.57
C GLY A 65 -9.77 -23.19 -14.73
N LEU A 66 -10.62 -23.81 -13.90
CA LEU A 66 -11.01 -25.22 -14.04
C LEU A 66 -11.68 -25.47 -15.39
N VAL A 67 -12.60 -24.59 -15.82
CA VAL A 67 -13.28 -24.68 -17.12
C VAL A 67 -12.28 -24.59 -18.26
N VAL A 68 -11.32 -23.67 -18.22
CA VAL A 68 -10.26 -23.58 -19.25
C VAL A 68 -9.41 -24.84 -19.28
N GLY A 69 -8.99 -25.34 -18.11
CA GLY A 69 -8.22 -26.58 -18.02
C GLY A 69 -8.99 -27.80 -18.55
N LEU A 70 -10.29 -27.89 -18.25
CA LEU A 70 -11.18 -28.94 -18.73
C LEU A 70 -11.37 -28.87 -20.25
N LEU A 71 -11.63 -27.68 -20.79
CA LEU A 71 -11.75 -27.48 -22.24
C LEU A 71 -10.46 -27.93 -22.95
N TRP A 72 -9.30 -27.53 -22.43
CA TRP A 72 -8.01 -27.91 -23.00
C TRP A 72 -7.76 -29.42 -22.95
N THR A 73 -8.07 -30.07 -21.82
CA THR A 73 -7.97 -31.54 -21.72
C THR A 73 -8.90 -32.25 -22.69
N THR A 74 -10.13 -31.78 -22.88
CA THR A 74 -11.03 -32.38 -23.88
C THR A 74 -10.59 -32.13 -25.32
N LEU A 75 -9.88 -31.04 -25.59
CA LEU A 75 -9.39 -30.72 -26.94
C LEU A 75 -8.20 -31.61 -27.35
N PHE A 76 -7.29 -31.92 -26.42
CA PHE A 76 -5.99 -32.52 -26.78
C PHE A 76 -5.64 -33.83 -26.06
N ALA A 77 -6.25 -34.15 -24.91
CA ALA A 77 -5.79 -35.28 -24.10
C ALA A 77 -6.45 -36.62 -24.46
N PHE A 78 -7.64 -36.62 -25.07
CA PHE A 78 -8.39 -37.84 -25.36
C PHE A 78 -8.84 -37.90 -26.83
N PRO A 79 -8.50 -38.98 -27.58
CA PRO A 79 -8.81 -39.07 -29.02
C PRO A 79 -10.30 -38.89 -29.34
N ALA A 80 -11.18 -39.52 -28.57
CA ALA A 80 -12.63 -39.46 -28.81
C ALA A 80 -13.20 -38.02 -28.69
N THR A 81 -12.69 -37.21 -27.76
CA THR A 81 -13.13 -35.82 -27.59
C THR A 81 -12.44 -34.91 -28.60
N THR A 82 -11.18 -35.16 -28.95
CA THR A 82 -10.48 -34.44 -30.04
C THR A 82 -11.20 -34.61 -31.37
N GLU A 83 -11.62 -35.83 -31.73
CA GLU A 83 -12.41 -36.08 -32.94
C GLU A 83 -13.78 -35.39 -32.91
N TRP A 84 -14.42 -35.35 -31.75
CA TRP A 84 -15.68 -34.62 -31.57
C TRP A 84 -15.49 -33.12 -31.81
N TRP A 85 -14.45 -32.52 -31.23
CA TRP A 85 -14.08 -31.12 -31.45
C TRP A 85 -13.75 -30.85 -32.92
N GLY A 86 -13.00 -31.74 -33.57
CA GLY A 86 -12.70 -31.64 -35.00
C GLY A 86 -13.97 -31.61 -35.86
N ARG A 87 -14.94 -32.50 -35.59
CA ARG A 87 -16.24 -32.52 -36.29
C ARG A 87 -17.08 -31.28 -36.00
N PHE A 88 -17.07 -30.79 -34.76
CA PHE A 88 -17.75 -29.57 -34.37
C PHE A 88 -17.18 -28.34 -35.10
N ASP A 89 -15.86 -28.21 -35.11
CA ASP A 89 -15.17 -27.12 -35.79
C ASP A 89 -15.46 -27.12 -37.30
N HIS A 90 -15.35 -28.27 -37.97
CA HIS A 90 -15.63 -28.40 -39.40
C HIS A 90 -17.09 -28.06 -39.72
N ARG A 91 -18.06 -28.57 -38.97
CA ARG A 91 -19.49 -28.28 -39.21
C ARG A 91 -19.78 -26.78 -39.19
N ILE A 92 -19.20 -26.05 -38.24
CA ILE A 92 -19.39 -24.60 -38.14
C ILE A 92 -18.68 -23.88 -39.29
N LEU A 93 -17.46 -24.29 -39.62
CA LEU A 93 -16.70 -23.71 -40.71
C LEU A 93 -17.40 -23.90 -42.07
N ASP A 94 -17.92 -25.10 -42.35
CA ASP A 94 -18.67 -25.40 -43.58
C ASP A 94 -19.91 -24.53 -43.68
N TRP A 95 -20.67 -24.38 -42.59
CA TRP A 95 -21.83 -23.48 -42.55
C TRP A 95 -21.43 -22.04 -42.86
N PHE A 96 -20.31 -21.56 -42.32
CA PHE A 96 -19.80 -20.23 -42.62
C PHE A 96 -19.36 -20.07 -44.07
N VAL A 97 -18.78 -21.12 -44.69
CA VAL A 97 -18.40 -21.14 -46.11
C VAL A 97 -19.64 -21.03 -47.00
N GLU A 98 -20.71 -21.75 -46.67
CA GLU A 98 -21.97 -21.76 -47.45
C GLU A 98 -22.66 -20.39 -47.50
N ILE A 99 -22.57 -19.60 -46.44
CA ILE A 99 -23.22 -18.28 -46.37
C ILE A 99 -22.38 -17.13 -46.96
N ARG A 100 -21.18 -17.43 -47.49
CA ARG A 100 -20.26 -16.39 -47.97
C ARG A 100 -20.85 -15.65 -49.16
N ASN A 101 -20.75 -14.31 -49.12
CA ASN A 101 -21.04 -13.43 -50.24
C ASN A 101 -20.16 -12.18 -50.18
N ASP A 102 -20.09 -11.41 -51.26
CA ASP A 102 -19.16 -10.28 -51.39
C ASP A 102 -19.37 -9.20 -50.31
N THR A 103 -20.63 -8.90 -49.99
CA THR A 103 -20.99 -7.88 -48.99
C THR A 103 -20.57 -8.33 -47.60
N LEU A 104 -20.97 -9.53 -47.18
CA LEU A 104 -20.65 -10.08 -45.86
C LEU A 104 -19.14 -10.30 -45.72
N THR A 105 -18.46 -10.74 -46.78
CA THR A 105 -17.01 -10.89 -46.81
C THR A 105 -16.30 -9.56 -46.60
N SER A 106 -16.77 -8.49 -47.24
CA SER A 106 -16.20 -7.15 -47.05
C SER A 106 -16.36 -6.67 -45.59
N VAL A 107 -17.53 -6.91 -44.98
CA VAL A 107 -17.77 -6.61 -43.56
C VAL A 107 -16.84 -7.43 -42.65
N MET A 108 -16.71 -8.73 -42.89
CA MET A 108 -15.86 -9.61 -42.07
C MET A 108 -14.38 -9.29 -42.21
N LYS A 109 -13.90 -8.89 -43.39
CA LYS A 109 -12.54 -8.36 -43.58
C LYS A 109 -12.33 -7.06 -42.79
N GLY A 110 -13.34 -6.18 -42.74
CA GLY A 110 -13.31 -4.99 -41.89
C GLY A 110 -13.21 -5.32 -40.39
N LEU A 111 -14.02 -6.26 -39.91
CA LEU A 111 -13.97 -6.72 -38.51
C LEU A 111 -12.68 -7.45 -38.17
N HIS A 112 -12.08 -8.16 -39.12
CA HIS A 112 -10.78 -8.83 -38.95
C HIS A 112 -9.66 -7.83 -38.60
N ALA A 113 -9.76 -6.57 -39.04
CA ALA A 113 -8.80 -5.53 -38.69
C ALA A 113 -8.71 -5.25 -37.17
N LEU A 114 -9.74 -5.60 -36.37
CA LEU A 114 -9.70 -5.50 -34.91
C LEU A 114 -8.61 -6.40 -34.30
N GLY A 115 -8.26 -7.50 -34.97
CA GLY A 115 -7.20 -8.41 -34.58
C GLY A 115 -5.80 -7.96 -35.01
N SER A 116 -5.70 -6.88 -35.79
CA SER A 116 -4.43 -6.42 -36.34
C SER A 116 -3.50 -5.84 -35.27
N LEU A 117 -2.20 -6.14 -35.42
CA LEU A 117 -1.13 -5.51 -34.63
C LEU A 117 -1.27 -3.98 -34.61
N TRP A 118 -1.69 -3.39 -35.74
CA TRP A 118 -1.85 -1.94 -35.89
C TRP A 118 -3.07 -1.37 -35.17
N PHE A 119 -4.04 -2.21 -34.79
CA PHE A 119 -5.20 -1.77 -34.03
C PHE A 119 -4.92 -1.80 -32.52
N TYR A 120 -4.51 -2.95 -31.99
CA TYR A 120 -4.39 -3.10 -30.55
C TYR A 120 -3.06 -2.57 -29.98
N ARG A 121 -1.95 -2.53 -30.74
CA ARG A 121 -0.67 -2.00 -30.22
C ARG A 121 -0.75 -0.50 -29.87
N PRO A 122 -1.33 0.39 -30.71
CA PRO A 122 -1.53 1.78 -30.31
C PRO A 122 -2.38 1.92 -29.04
N LEU A 123 -3.44 1.12 -28.89
CA LEU A 123 -4.26 1.10 -27.68
C LEU A 123 -3.44 0.71 -26.44
N ARG A 124 -2.59 -0.32 -26.55
CA ARG A 124 -1.67 -0.73 -25.47
C ARG A 124 -0.69 0.38 -25.10
N TRP A 125 -0.07 1.03 -26.08
CA TRP A 125 0.85 2.14 -25.85
C TRP A 125 0.16 3.36 -25.24
N ALA A 126 -1.03 3.70 -25.70
CA ALA A 126 -1.85 4.76 -25.12
C ALA A 126 -2.18 4.47 -23.66
N MET A 127 -2.59 3.24 -23.34
CA MET A 127 -2.85 2.82 -21.95
C MET A 127 -1.58 2.90 -21.09
N ILE A 128 -0.43 2.43 -21.57
CA ILE A 128 0.86 2.54 -20.87
C ILE A 128 1.20 4.00 -20.60
N LEU A 129 1.05 4.86 -21.62
CA LEU A 129 1.33 6.29 -21.51
C LEU A 129 0.41 6.96 -20.49
N VAL A 130 -0.90 6.69 -20.53
CA VAL A 130 -1.87 7.21 -19.56
C VAL A 130 -1.48 6.78 -18.15
N LEU A 131 -1.22 5.49 -17.93
CA LEU A 131 -0.84 5.00 -16.60
C LEU A 131 0.49 5.59 -16.11
N ALA A 132 1.48 5.78 -16.99
CA ALA A 132 2.74 6.42 -16.67
C ALA A 132 2.58 7.92 -16.35
N LEU A 133 1.79 8.65 -17.14
CA LEU A 133 1.52 10.08 -16.96
C LEU A 133 0.84 10.36 -15.62
N PHE A 134 -0.14 9.52 -15.26
CA PHE A 134 -0.81 9.56 -13.96
C PHE A 134 -0.02 8.86 -12.84
N ARG A 135 1.24 8.47 -13.09
CA ARG A 135 2.15 7.81 -12.13
C ARG A 135 1.54 6.58 -11.45
N ARG A 136 0.66 5.86 -12.14
CA ARG A 136 0.00 4.63 -11.67
C ARG A 136 0.87 3.41 -11.96
N TRP A 137 2.07 3.39 -11.38
CA TRP A 137 3.11 2.38 -11.64
C TRP A 137 2.70 0.93 -11.35
N ARG A 138 1.83 0.70 -10.36
CA ARG A 138 1.35 -0.65 -10.02
C ARG A 138 0.34 -1.20 -11.05
N PRO A 139 -0.76 -0.51 -11.37
CA PRO A 139 -1.60 -0.88 -12.50
C PRO A 139 -0.81 -1.01 -13.81
N LEU A 140 0.16 -0.11 -14.06
CA LEU A 140 1.05 -0.20 -15.22
C LEU A 140 1.84 -1.52 -15.24
N ALA A 141 2.49 -1.89 -14.12
CA ALA A 141 3.21 -3.15 -14.02
C ALA A 141 2.26 -4.35 -14.23
N GLY A 142 1.04 -4.29 -13.69
CA GLY A 142 0.01 -5.31 -13.92
C GLY A 142 -0.38 -5.44 -15.40
N VAL A 143 -0.57 -4.33 -16.12
CA VAL A 143 -0.83 -4.32 -17.57
C VAL A 143 0.33 -4.99 -18.33
N VAL A 144 1.57 -4.57 -18.06
CA VAL A 144 2.76 -5.09 -18.75
C VAL A 144 2.94 -6.58 -18.49
N VAL A 145 2.81 -7.02 -17.23
CA VAL A 145 2.92 -8.44 -16.86
C VAL A 145 1.82 -9.26 -17.54
N ALA A 146 0.58 -8.79 -17.56
CA ALA A 146 -0.51 -9.52 -18.22
C ALA A 146 -0.25 -9.68 -19.73
N PHE A 147 0.28 -8.67 -20.41
CA PHE A 147 0.68 -8.78 -21.82
C PHE A 147 1.79 -9.79 -22.04
N ILE A 148 2.85 -9.75 -21.24
CA ILE A 148 3.96 -10.70 -21.33
C ILE A 148 3.46 -12.12 -21.10
N VAL A 149 2.63 -12.34 -20.08
CA VAL A 149 2.11 -13.68 -19.76
C VAL A 149 1.25 -14.21 -20.89
N VAL A 150 0.30 -13.44 -21.42
CA VAL A 150 -0.56 -13.91 -22.52
C VAL A 150 0.24 -14.16 -23.80
N ASP A 151 1.17 -13.28 -24.18
CA ASP A 151 2.03 -13.48 -25.36
C ASP A 151 2.89 -14.74 -25.22
N THR A 152 3.49 -14.94 -24.04
CA THR A 152 4.32 -16.12 -23.76
C THR A 152 3.50 -17.40 -23.77
N VAL A 153 2.34 -17.41 -23.11
CA VAL A 153 1.45 -18.59 -23.07
C VAL A 153 0.95 -18.93 -24.47
N GLN A 154 0.51 -17.93 -25.24
CA GLN A 154 0.05 -18.14 -26.61
C GLN A 154 1.17 -18.72 -27.48
N ARG A 155 2.37 -18.14 -27.45
CA ARG A 155 3.51 -18.59 -28.25
C ARG A 155 3.93 -20.02 -27.90
N VAL A 156 4.08 -20.31 -26.60
CA VAL A 156 4.45 -21.65 -26.12
C VAL A 156 3.40 -22.67 -26.55
N LEU A 157 2.11 -22.39 -26.39
CA LEU A 157 1.05 -23.31 -26.80
C LEU A 157 1.04 -23.52 -28.32
N ALA A 158 1.19 -22.46 -29.10
CA ALA A 158 1.21 -22.53 -30.56
C ALA A 158 2.37 -23.41 -31.07
N GLU A 159 3.58 -23.21 -30.55
CA GLU A 159 4.77 -23.96 -30.95
C GLU A 159 4.73 -25.43 -30.52
N ASN A 160 4.19 -25.74 -29.33
CA ASN A 160 4.17 -27.11 -28.82
C ASN A 160 3.01 -27.95 -29.37
N ILE A 161 1.86 -27.35 -29.63
CA ILE A 161 0.69 -28.06 -30.16
C ILE A 161 0.78 -28.18 -31.68
N GLY A 162 1.30 -27.15 -32.36
CA GLY A 162 1.49 -27.17 -33.81
C GLY A 162 0.19 -27.36 -34.60
N ARG A 163 -0.97 -26.95 -34.05
CA ARG A 163 -2.28 -27.17 -34.69
C ARG A 163 -2.33 -26.44 -36.04
N THR A 164 -2.60 -27.19 -37.10
CA THR A 164 -2.75 -26.65 -38.45
C THR A 164 -3.91 -25.66 -38.52
N ARG A 165 -3.95 -24.82 -39.56
CA ARG A 165 -5.09 -23.95 -39.86
C ARG A 165 -6.28 -24.79 -40.38
N PRO A 166 -7.51 -24.26 -40.35
CA PRO A 166 -8.67 -24.92 -40.93
C PRO A 166 -8.45 -25.36 -42.38
N LEU A 167 -8.94 -26.55 -42.74
CA LEU A 167 -8.83 -27.10 -44.10
C LEU A 167 -10.01 -26.67 -45.00
N VAL A 168 -10.37 -25.39 -44.92
CA VAL A 168 -11.37 -24.73 -45.76
C VAL A 168 -10.70 -23.61 -46.56
N ASP A 169 -11.39 -23.07 -47.57
CA ASP A 169 -10.86 -21.93 -48.32
C ASP A 169 -10.66 -20.72 -47.39
N ILE A 170 -9.41 -20.26 -47.24
CA ILE A 170 -9.02 -19.17 -46.34
C ILE A 170 -8.98 -17.88 -47.14
N ILE A 171 -9.92 -16.98 -46.84
CA ILE A 171 -10.14 -15.73 -47.58
C ILE A 171 -9.67 -14.48 -46.82
N GLY A 172 -8.92 -14.67 -45.73
CA GLY A 172 -8.31 -13.61 -44.91
C GLY A 172 -6.83 -13.86 -44.63
N ASP A 173 -6.13 -12.82 -44.16
CA ASP A 173 -4.71 -12.91 -43.82
C ASP A 173 -4.47 -13.77 -42.57
N TRP A 174 -3.41 -14.58 -42.58
CA TRP A 174 -3.05 -15.44 -41.45
C TRP A 174 -1.55 -15.69 -41.39
N ALA A 175 -1.05 -16.09 -40.21
CA ALA A 175 0.34 -16.47 -39.99
C ALA A 175 0.45 -17.50 -38.85
N GLY A 176 1.38 -18.44 -38.95
CA GLY A 176 1.64 -19.43 -37.89
C GLY A 176 0.49 -20.40 -37.62
N TYR A 177 0.53 -21.05 -36.45
CA TYR A 177 -0.45 -22.05 -36.00
C TYR A 177 -1.78 -21.42 -35.56
N SER A 178 -2.87 -22.20 -35.60
CA SER A 178 -4.21 -21.74 -35.24
C SER A 178 -4.48 -21.68 -33.73
N HIS A 179 -3.82 -22.54 -32.95
CA HIS A 179 -4.12 -22.71 -31.53
C HIS A 179 -3.10 -22.07 -30.58
N PRO A 180 -3.55 -21.37 -29.52
CA PRO A 180 -4.86 -20.73 -29.42
C PRO A 180 -4.90 -19.49 -30.32
N SER A 181 -6.10 -19.00 -30.64
CA SER A 181 -6.27 -17.82 -31.51
C SER A 181 -5.53 -16.60 -30.95
N GLU A 182 -4.44 -16.21 -31.61
CA GLU A 182 -3.59 -15.07 -31.21
C GLU A 182 -4.36 -13.75 -31.20
N PRO A 183 -5.07 -13.35 -32.29
CA PRO A 183 -5.72 -12.05 -32.34
C PRO A 183 -6.80 -11.90 -31.26
N VAL A 184 -7.54 -12.98 -31.00
CA VAL A 184 -8.59 -13.02 -29.96
C VAL A 184 -7.96 -12.92 -28.57
N ALA A 185 -6.94 -13.73 -28.26
CA ALA A 185 -6.28 -13.70 -26.96
C ALA A 185 -5.66 -12.33 -26.66
N LEU A 186 -4.99 -11.73 -27.64
CA LEU A 186 -4.32 -10.44 -27.50
C LEU A 186 -5.30 -9.27 -27.39
N LEU A 187 -6.41 -9.29 -28.14
CA LEU A 187 -7.45 -8.26 -27.98
C LEU A 187 -8.16 -8.42 -26.64
N ALA A 188 -8.55 -9.66 -26.27
CA ALA A 188 -9.24 -9.96 -25.03
C ALA A 188 -8.46 -9.52 -23.79
N VAL A 189 -7.16 -9.83 -23.70
CA VAL A 189 -6.35 -9.35 -22.57
C VAL A 189 -6.27 -7.82 -22.56
N THR A 190 -6.15 -7.17 -23.72
CA THR A 190 -6.05 -5.70 -23.83
C THR A 190 -7.28 -5.00 -23.27
N VAL A 191 -8.47 -5.39 -23.73
CA VAL A 191 -9.72 -4.77 -23.28
C VAL A 191 -10.04 -5.09 -21.82
N VAL A 192 -9.69 -6.30 -21.36
CA VAL A 192 -9.85 -6.69 -19.96
C VAL A 192 -8.97 -5.83 -19.06
N VAL A 193 -7.66 -5.80 -19.29
CA VAL A 193 -6.75 -5.05 -18.42
C VAL A 193 -6.99 -3.54 -18.51
N ALA A 194 -7.46 -3.03 -19.65
CA ALA A 194 -7.93 -1.65 -19.76
C ALA A 194 -9.10 -1.37 -18.80
N GLY A 195 -10.09 -2.27 -18.74
CA GLY A 195 -11.20 -2.16 -17.80
C GLY A 195 -10.76 -2.18 -16.33
N PHE A 196 -9.80 -3.03 -15.96
CA PHE A 196 -9.24 -3.08 -14.60
C PHE A 196 -8.35 -1.88 -14.28
N ALA A 197 -7.55 -1.41 -15.23
CA ALA A 197 -6.56 -0.36 -14.99
C ALA A 197 -7.16 1.05 -15.06
N LEU A 198 -8.13 1.27 -15.94
CA LEU A 198 -8.58 2.62 -16.30
C LEU A 198 -9.98 2.96 -15.79
N LEU A 199 -10.83 1.98 -15.44
CA LEU A 199 -12.23 2.23 -15.08
C LEU A 199 -12.55 1.94 -13.59
N PRO A 200 -13.35 2.80 -12.92
CA PRO A 200 -13.85 2.56 -11.57
C PRO A 200 -14.80 1.35 -11.52
N SER A 201 -14.87 0.66 -10.38
CA SER A 201 -15.93 -0.33 -10.14
C SER A 201 -17.32 0.29 -10.32
N GLY A 202 -18.25 -0.56 -10.78
CA GLY A 202 -19.65 -0.20 -10.91
C GLY A 202 -20.17 -0.34 -12.34
N LYS A 203 -21.20 0.44 -12.66
CA LYS A 203 -22.01 0.29 -13.89
C LYS A 203 -21.18 0.53 -15.15
N TRP A 204 -20.26 1.50 -15.13
CA TRP A 204 -19.43 1.84 -16.29
C TRP A 204 -18.46 0.74 -16.68
N ARG A 205 -17.74 0.18 -15.71
CA ARG A 205 -16.82 -0.93 -15.96
C ARG A 205 -17.55 -2.23 -16.34
N THR A 206 -18.74 -2.44 -15.79
CA THR A 206 -19.60 -3.56 -16.21
C THR A 206 -20.02 -3.40 -17.68
N ARG A 207 -20.50 -2.21 -18.06
CA ARG A 207 -20.84 -1.90 -19.47
C ARG A 207 -19.63 -2.01 -20.39
N TRP A 208 -18.45 -1.60 -19.94
CA TRP A 208 -17.20 -1.79 -20.67
C TRP A 208 -16.91 -3.26 -20.94
N PHE A 209 -17.01 -4.13 -19.94
CA PHE A 209 -16.80 -5.56 -20.14
C PHE A 209 -17.87 -6.18 -21.06
N MET A 210 -19.13 -5.76 -20.95
CA MET A 210 -20.18 -6.18 -21.88
C MET A 210 -19.86 -5.77 -23.32
N GLY A 211 -19.53 -4.49 -23.55
CA GLY A 211 -19.16 -3.99 -24.89
C GLY A 211 -17.89 -4.65 -25.43
N SER A 212 -16.89 -4.83 -24.59
CA SER A 212 -15.63 -5.51 -24.94
C SER A 212 -15.86 -6.97 -25.35
N THR A 213 -16.79 -7.65 -24.68
CA THR A 213 -17.20 -9.03 -25.03
C THR A 213 -17.82 -9.07 -26.43
N VAL A 214 -18.66 -8.09 -26.78
CA VAL A 214 -19.21 -7.98 -28.14
C VAL A 214 -18.11 -7.73 -29.17
N VAL A 215 -17.18 -6.81 -28.91
CA VAL A 215 -16.09 -6.48 -29.84
C VAL A 215 -15.17 -7.68 -30.09
N VAL A 216 -14.77 -8.39 -29.04
CA VAL A 216 -13.97 -9.63 -29.16
C VAL A 216 -14.77 -10.71 -29.88
N GLY A 217 -16.08 -10.82 -29.62
CA GLY A 217 -16.99 -11.73 -30.30
C GLY A 217 -17.13 -11.46 -31.80
N LEU A 218 -17.15 -10.19 -32.21
CA LEU A 218 -17.19 -9.81 -33.62
C LEU A 218 -15.90 -10.20 -34.35
N LEU A 219 -14.74 -10.01 -33.71
CA LEU A 219 -13.46 -10.51 -34.24
C LEU A 219 -13.44 -12.04 -34.34
N ALA A 220 -13.90 -12.72 -33.29
CA ALA A 220 -14.04 -14.18 -33.25
C ALA A 220 -14.86 -14.72 -34.42
N VAL A 221 -16.05 -14.14 -34.66
CA VAL A 221 -16.91 -14.53 -35.79
C VAL A 221 -16.24 -14.23 -37.12
N SER A 222 -15.52 -13.11 -37.26
CA SER A 222 -14.86 -12.80 -38.52
C SER A 222 -13.73 -13.77 -38.85
N LEU A 223 -12.96 -14.22 -37.84
CA LEU A 223 -11.89 -15.22 -38.03
C LEU A 223 -12.44 -16.57 -38.47
N ILE A 224 -13.56 -17.01 -37.89
CA ILE A 224 -14.22 -18.26 -38.30
C ILE A 224 -14.82 -18.12 -39.70
N TYR A 225 -15.50 -17.00 -39.99
CA TYR A 225 -16.07 -16.72 -41.32
C TYR A 225 -14.99 -16.73 -42.41
N LEU A 226 -13.85 -16.09 -42.16
CA LEU A 226 -12.73 -16.01 -43.09
C LEU A 226 -11.92 -17.32 -43.19
N GLY A 227 -12.22 -18.31 -42.35
CA GLY A 227 -11.55 -19.61 -42.32
C GLY A 227 -10.14 -19.58 -41.70
N THR A 228 -9.78 -18.53 -40.96
CA THR A 228 -8.42 -18.39 -40.43
C THR A 228 -8.19 -19.18 -39.15
N ASP A 229 -9.18 -19.27 -38.26
CA ASP A 229 -9.12 -19.99 -36.98
C ASP A 229 -10.25 -21.01 -36.84
N HIS A 230 -10.03 -22.09 -36.07
CA HIS A 230 -11.13 -22.98 -35.68
C HIS A 230 -11.98 -22.35 -34.57
N PRO A 231 -13.30 -22.63 -34.52
CA PRO A 231 -14.16 -22.20 -33.42
C PRO A 231 -13.61 -22.52 -32.03
N SER A 232 -13.05 -23.72 -31.83
CA SER A 232 -12.43 -24.09 -30.56
C SER A 232 -11.18 -23.26 -30.20
N ASP A 233 -10.36 -22.88 -31.18
CA ASP A 233 -9.16 -22.06 -30.97
C ASP A 233 -9.52 -20.64 -30.52
N VAL A 234 -10.60 -20.09 -31.10
CA VAL A 234 -11.20 -18.81 -30.74
C VAL A 234 -11.74 -18.84 -29.31
N ILE A 235 -12.47 -19.90 -28.92
CA ILE A 235 -13.00 -20.05 -27.56
C ILE A 235 -11.87 -20.04 -26.52
N VAL A 236 -10.79 -20.81 -26.77
CA VAL A 236 -9.65 -20.86 -25.86
C VAL A 236 -8.95 -19.49 -25.79
N GLY A 237 -8.71 -18.85 -26.94
CA GLY A 237 -8.14 -17.50 -26.98
C GLY A 237 -8.97 -16.47 -26.19
N TRP A 238 -10.29 -16.53 -26.30
CA TRP A 238 -11.21 -15.65 -25.58
C TRP A 238 -11.09 -15.82 -24.06
N LEU A 239 -10.88 -17.04 -23.57
CA LEU A 239 -10.82 -17.30 -22.12
C LEU A 239 -9.46 -16.94 -21.49
N ILE A 240 -8.35 -17.10 -22.22
CA ILE A 240 -7.00 -16.86 -21.69
C ILE A 240 -6.84 -15.40 -21.20
N GLY A 241 -7.26 -14.43 -22.02
CA GLY A 241 -7.10 -13.00 -21.71
C GLY A 241 -7.77 -12.57 -20.39
N PRO A 242 -9.08 -12.82 -20.20
CA PRO A 242 -9.79 -12.56 -18.96
C PRO A 242 -9.20 -13.26 -17.75
N VAL A 243 -8.87 -14.56 -17.85
CA VAL A 243 -8.31 -15.34 -16.73
C VAL A 243 -6.98 -14.73 -16.28
N VAL A 244 -6.06 -14.50 -17.21
CA VAL A 244 -4.75 -13.90 -16.88
C VAL A 244 -4.91 -12.48 -16.36
N GLY A 245 -5.69 -11.63 -17.05
CA GLY A 245 -5.89 -10.23 -16.68
C GLY A 245 -6.43 -10.09 -15.26
N VAL A 246 -7.42 -10.91 -14.89
CA VAL A 246 -7.98 -10.93 -13.53
C VAL A 246 -6.95 -11.38 -12.51
N LEU A 247 -6.28 -12.52 -12.74
CA LEU A 247 -5.31 -13.08 -11.80
C LEU A 247 -4.19 -12.08 -11.51
N VAL A 248 -3.65 -11.46 -12.57
CA VAL A 248 -2.59 -10.46 -12.48
C VAL A 248 -3.08 -9.22 -11.71
N PHE A 249 -4.24 -8.66 -12.04
CA PHE A 249 -4.74 -7.46 -11.35
C PHE A 249 -5.12 -7.74 -9.90
N ARG A 250 -5.65 -8.92 -9.59
CA ARG A 250 -6.00 -9.28 -8.21
C ARG A 250 -4.75 -9.50 -7.35
N TRP A 251 -3.66 -9.96 -7.94
CA TRP A 251 -2.37 -10.13 -7.26
C TRP A 251 -1.61 -8.81 -7.12
N MET A 252 -1.47 -8.05 -8.22
CA MET A 252 -0.58 -6.89 -8.29
C MET A 252 -1.27 -5.55 -7.97
N ALA A 253 -2.54 -5.39 -8.32
CA ALA A 253 -3.30 -4.14 -8.20
C ALA A 253 -4.74 -4.37 -7.68
N PRO A 254 -4.92 -4.97 -6.49
CA PRO A 254 -6.26 -5.25 -5.96
C PRO A 254 -7.04 -3.96 -5.71
N GLU A 255 -8.30 -3.96 -6.13
CA GLU A 255 -9.16 -2.78 -6.17
C GLU A 255 -9.43 -2.15 -4.79
N SER A 256 -9.53 -2.96 -3.73
CA SER A 256 -9.67 -2.48 -2.34
C SER A 256 -8.47 -1.66 -1.85
N ILE A 257 -7.31 -1.80 -2.50
CA ILE A 257 -6.06 -1.13 -2.15
C ILE A 257 -5.70 -0.05 -3.17
N PHE A 258 -6.00 -0.29 -4.45
CA PHE A 258 -5.71 0.63 -5.56
C PHE A 258 -6.98 0.90 -6.38
N PRO A 259 -8.00 1.55 -5.80
CA PRO A 259 -9.22 1.85 -6.54
C PRO A 259 -8.90 2.79 -7.71
N VAL A 260 -9.64 2.64 -8.79
CA VAL A 260 -9.65 3.64 -9.87
C VAL A 260 -10.70 4.68 -9.48
N THR A 261 -10.28 5.90 -9.19
CA THR A 261 -11.18 7.03 -8.89
C THR A 261 -10.87 8.18 -9.82
N TYR A 262 -11.89 8.72 -10.49
CA TYR A 262 -11.76 9.95 -11.28
C TYR A 262 -11.91 11.15 -10.35
N GLY A 263 -10.86 11.45 -9.60
CA GLY A 263 -10.79 12.58 -8.69
C GLY A 263 -9.36 12.79 -8.20
N ARG A 264 -8.95 14.04 -7.98
CA ARG A 264 -7.66 14.38 -7.34
C ARG A 264 -7.76 14.12 -5.83
N GLY A 265 -7.79 12.86 -5.42
CA GLY A 265 -7.61 12.44 -4.04
C GLY A 265 -6.22 11.83 -3.86
N SER A 266 -5.54 12.15 -2.75
CA SER A 266 -4.29 11.47 -2.40
C SER A 266 -4.56 9.97 -2.17
N THR A 267 -3.91 9.10 -2.94
CA THR A 267 -4.06 7.63 -2.84
C THR A 267 -3.54 7.05 -1.51
N ALA A 268 -2.96 7.87 -0.64
CA ALA A 268 -2.46 7.48 0.68
C ALA A 268 -3.55 7.51 1.77
N HIS A 269 -4.71 8.12 1.51
CA HIS A 269 -5.79 8.18 2.50
C HIS A 269 -6.89 7.20 2.13
N LEU A 270 -7.21 6.32 3.07
CA LEU A 270 -8.25 5.33 2.91
C LEU A 270 -9.61 5.98 3.16
N ASP A 271 -10.59 5.65 2.34
CA ASP A 271 -11.98 6.01 2.61
C ASP A 271 -12.45 5.29 3.88
N VAL A 272 -12.80 6.08 4.90
CA VAL A 272 -13.29 5.61 6.20
C VAL A 272 -14.82 5.68 6.30
N SER A 273 -15.52 5.96 5.21
CA SER A 273 -16.97 5.88 5.15
C SER A 273 -17.47 4.45 4.93
N GLY A 274 -18.79 4.25 5.06
CA GLY A 274 -19.45 2.99 4.75
C GLY A 274 -18.96 1.79 5.59
N GLN A 275 -18.72 0.66 4.93
CA GLN A 275 -18.37 -0.60 5.60
C GLN A 275 -17.05 -0.52 6.39
N ARG A 276 -16.07 0.25 5.93
CA ARG A 276 -14.78 0.37 6.64
C ARG A 276 -14.96 1.16 7.93
N GLY A 277 -15.71 2.26 7.91
CA GLY A 277 -16.00 3.06 9.10
C GLY A 277 -16.66 2.24 10.20
N GLU A 278 -17.68 1.45 9.85
CA GLU A 278 -18.36 0.56 10.79
C GLU A 278 -17.44 -0.57 11.30
N ALA A 279 -16.56 -1.09 10.46
CA ALA A 279 -15.54 -2.07 10.89
C ALA A 279 -14.54 -1.45 11.87
N ILE A 280 -14.14 -0.19 11.69
CA ILE A 280 -13.27 0.53 12.63
C ILE A 280 -13.98 0.71 13.98
N LYS A 281 -15.23 1.20 13.99
CA LYS A 281 -16.03 1.33 15.23
C LYS A 281 -16.16 0.00 15.97
N THR A 282 -16.47 -1.07 15.24
CA THR A 282 -16.58 -2.43 15.79
C THR A 282 -15.24 -2.88 16.37
N ALA A 283 -14.13 -2.67 15.66
CA ALA A 283 -12.81 -3.05 16.13
C ALA A 283 -12.42 -2.32 17.42
N LEU A 284 -12.67 -1.00 17.51
CA LEU A 284 -12.39 -0.17 18.69
C LEU A 284 -13.21 -0.60 19.90
N LYS A 285 -14.51 -0.85 19.70
CA LYS A 285 -15.40 -1.35 20.76
C LYS A 285 -14.97 -2.73 21.27
N GLU A 286 -14.74 -3.69 20.37
CA GLU A 286 -14.44 -5.06 20.80
C GLU A 286 -13.05 -5.22 21.42
N GLN A 287 -12.03 -4.58 20.83
CA GLN A 287 -10.63 -4.82 21.19
C GLN A 287 -10.11 -3.84 22.23
N LEU A 288 -10.54 -2.58 22.19
CA LEU A 288 -10.13 -1.55 23.16
C LEU A 288 -11.22 -1.19 24.16
N GLY A 289 -12.48 -1.56 23.93
CA GLY A 289 -13.59 -1.21 24.83
C GLY A 289 -14.08 0.22 24.66
N LEU A 290 -13.77 0.86 23.53
CA LEU A 290 -14.10 2.26 23.26
C LEU A 290 -15.44 2.37 22.54
N GLU A 291 -16.41 3.07 23.14
CA GLU A 291 -17.68 3.40 22.49
C GLU A 291 -17.50 4.65 21.62
N VAL A 292 -17.52 4.47 20.30
CA VAL A 292 -17.23 5.50 19.30
C VAL A 292 -18.51 6.15 18.78
N LEU A 293 -18.58 7.48 18.91
CA LEU A 293 -19.70 8.30 18.42
C LEU A 293 -19.48 8.69 16.95
N SER A 294 -18.28 9.17 16.59
CA SER A 294 -17.93 9.56 15.22
C SER A 294 -16.45 9.34 14.89
N ILE A 295 -16.15 9.20 13.60
CA ILE A 295 -14.80 9.07 13.05
C ILE A 295 -14.69 10.01 11.87
N GLU A 296 -13.68 10.87 11.88
CA GLU A 296 -13.43 11.86 10.82
C GLU A 296 -11.95 11.84 10.42
N PRO A 297 -11.61 11.96 9.12
CA PRO A 297 -10.25 12.23 8.71
C PRO A 297 -9.75 13.56 9.29
N PHE A 298 -8.51 13.60 9.78
CA PHE A 298 -7.95 14.79 10.45
C PHE A 298 -6.50 15.02 10.02
N GLY A 299 -6.11 16.24 9.66
CA GLY A 299 -4.70 16.56 9.35
C GLY A 299 -4.13 15.74 8.18
N LEU A 300 -4.86 15.66 7.07
CA LEU A 300 -4.44 14.87 5.89
C LEU A 300 -3.18 15.44 5.21
N GLU A 301 -2.86 16.70 5.43
CA GLU A 301 -1.67 17.35 4.91
C GLU A 301 -0.42 16.78 5.59
N GLY A 302 0.47 16.14 4.81
CA GLY A 302 1.76 15.64 5.30
C GLY A 302 1.83 14.17 5.75
N SER A 303 0.70 13.46 5.91
CA SER A 303 0.71 12.03 6.28
C SER A 303 0.74 11.10 5.06
N GLY A 304 1.93 10.81 4.54
CA GLY A 304 2.11 9.88 3.41
C GLY A 304 2.08 8.39 3.79
N GLY A 305 2.25 8.06 5.08
CA GLY A 305 2.41 6.68 5.58
C GLY A 305 1.22 6.10 6.34
N SER A 306 0.20 6.91 6.62
CA SER A 306 -0.99 6.49 7.35
C SER A 306 -2.20 7.37 7.00
N THR A 307 -3.40 6.92 7.35
CA THR A 307 -4.60 7.77 7.33
C THR A 307 -4.89 8.26 8.75
N PRO A 308 -4.62 9.53 9.07
CA PRO A 308 -4.90 10.11 10.39
C PRO A 308 -6.39 10.37 10.58
N LEU A 309 -6.89 10.00 11.75
CA LEU A 309 -8.30 10.04 12.13
C LEU A 309 -8.46 10.73 13.48
N ARG A 310 -9.51 11.53 13.60
CA ARG A 310 -10.03 12.01 14.88
C ARG A 310 -11.25 11.19 15.23
N ILE A 311 -11.26 10.63 16.44
CA ILE A 311 -12.30 9.73 16.93
C ILE A 311 -12.97 10.38 18.13
N LYS A 312 -14.28 10.61 18.05
CA LYS A 312 -15.06 11.08 19.19
C LYS A 312 -15.60 9.87 19.96
N CYS A 313 -15.24 9.75 21.23
CA CYS A 313 -15.66 8.65 22.10
C CYS A 313 -16.61 9.16 23.19
N CYS A 314 -17.50 8.28 23.65
CA CYS A 314 -18.36 8.57 24.79
C CYS A 314 -17.52 8.70 26.07
N GLY A 315 -17.76 9.77 26.82
CA GLY A 315 -17.12 10.08 28.10
C GLY A 315 -17.95 11.08 28.89
N ASP A 316 -17.47 11.45 30.08
CA ASP A 316 -18.06 12.52 30.90
C ASP A 316 -16.99 13.60 31.19
N PRO A 317 -16.83 14.62 30.32
CA PRO A 317 -17.49 14.85 29.02
C PRO A 317 -16.93 13.97 27.88
N ASP A 318 -17.58 14.01 26.70
CA ASP A 318 -17.09 13.34 25.49
C ASP A 318 -15.61 13.67 25.21
N VAL A 319 -14.83 12.65 24.82
CA VAL A 319 -13.37 12.77 24.64
C VAL A 319 -12.98 12.54 23.19
N TYR A 320 -12.03 13.32 22.69
CA TYR A 320 -11.40 13.09 21.41
C TYR A 320 -10.14 12.22 21.54
N LEU A 321 -10.01 11.25 20.63
CA LEU A 321 -8.82 10.43 20.46
C LEU A 321 -8.25 10.64 19.05
N PHE A 322 -6.95 10.43 18.93
CA PHE A 322 -6.27 10.38 17.65
C PHE A 322 -6.03 8.93 17.25
N ALA A 323 -6.20 8.59 15.98
CA ALA A 323 -5.84 7.28 15.47
C ALA A 323 -5.11 7.37 14.13
N LYS A 324 -4.10 6.52 13.96
CA LYS A 324 -3.43 6.33 12.66
C LYS A 324 -3.84 4.99 12.08
N LEU A 325 -4.54 5.04 10.97
CA LEU A 325 -4.91 3.85 10.20
C LEU A 325 -3.80 3.47 9.23
N TYR A 326 -3.21 2.30 9.46
CA TYR A 326 -2.21 1.69 8.62
C TYR A 326 -2.81 0.59 7.75
N ALA A 327 -2.45 0.59 6.47
CA ALA A 327 -2.77 -0.49 5.55
C ALA A 327 -1.52 -1.08 4.91
N LYS A 328 -1.67 -2.30 4.38
CA LYS A 328 -0.60 -3.00 3.63
C LYS A 328 -0.11 -2.19 2.42
N SER A 329 -0.95 -1.34 1.82
CA SER A 329 -0.54 -0.35 0.81
C SER A 329 0.54 0.58 1.32
N HIS A 330 0.33 1.18 2.50
CA HIS A 330 1.22 2.16 3.10
C HIS A 330 2.57 1.52 3.41
N LEU A 331 2.58 0.36 4.07
CA LEU A 331 3.81 -0.36 4.36
C LEU A 331 4.61 -0.73 3.09
N ARG A 332 3.92 -1.15 2.03
CA ARG A 332 4.58 -1.47 0.75
C ARG A 332 5.12 -0.22 0.05
N ALA A 333 4.42 0.91 0.16
CA ALA A 333 4.87 2.19 -0.39
C ALA A 333 6.13 2.68 0.35
N ASP A 334 6.11 2.62 1.68
CA ASP A 334 7.27 2.92 2.54
C ASP A 334 8.47 2.05 2.18
N ARG A 335 8.30 0.73 2.02
CA ARG A 335 9.39 -0.16 1.58
C ARG A 335 10.00 0.25 0.26
N TRP A 336 9.19 0.60 -0.74
CA TRP A 336 9.70 1.02 -2.05
C TRP A 336 10.41 2.37 -1.98
N TYR A 337 9.89 3.30 -1.18
CA TYR A 337 10.58 4.56 -0.89
C TYR A 337 11.94 4.30 -0.25
N LYS A 338 12.01 3.45 0.77
CA LYS A 338 13.26 3.05 1.45
C LYS A 338 14.23 2.36 0.49
N VAL A 339 13.76 1.47 -0.40
CA VAL A 339 14.59 0.83 -1.43
C VAL A 339 15.16 1.86 -2.41
N ALA A 340 14.32 2.73 -2.96
CA ALA A 340 14.75 3.79 -3.87
C ALA A 340 15.76 4.73 -3.20
N ARG A 341 15.50 5.12 -1.94
CA ARG A 341 16.41 5.93 -1.12
C ARG A 341 17.72 5.21 -0.86
N THR A 342 17.68 3.91 -0.56
CA THR A 342 18.87 3.08 -0.35
C THR A 342 19.73 3.02 -1.62
N ILE A 343 19.12 2.92 -2.80
CA ILE A 343 19.82 2.93 -4.09
C ILE A 343 20.46 4.30 -4.36
N LEU A 344 19.75 5.40 -4.09
CA LEU A 344 20.23 6.75 -4.37
C LEU A 344 21.29 7.23 -3.37
N TYR A 345 21.15 6.88 -2.10
CA TYR A 345 21.91 7.49 -1.00
C TYR A 345 22.71 6.50 -0.15
N GLY A 346 22.58 5.19 -0.37
CA GLY A 346 23.15 4.15 0.49
C GLY A 346 22.23 3.80 1.65
N SER A 347 22.59 2.76 2.41
CA SER A 347 21.94 2.50 3.70
C SER A 347 22.37 3.58 4.69
N LEU A 348 21.49 4.53 4.99
CA LEU A 348 21.59 5.27 6.24
C LEU A 348 21.28 4.27 7.35
N GLU A 349 22.16 4.13 8.35
CA GLU A 349 22.10 3.06 9.36
C GLU A 349 20.68 2.76 9.85
N ASP A 350 20.34 1.46 9.83
CA ASP A 350 19.16 0.80 10.38
C ASP A 350 17.81 1.46 10.12
N GLU A 351 17.40 1.61 8.86
CA GLU A 351 15.97 1.72 8.56
C GLU A 351 15.28 0.38 8.82
N VAL A 352 14.55 0.28 9.95
CA VAL A 352 13.75 -0.91 10.28
C VAL A 352 12.75 -1.15 9.14
N ARG A 353 12.88 -2.29 8.48
CA ARG A 353 11.95 -2.76 7.45
C ARG A 353 10.96 -3.70 8.12
N PHE A 354 9.77 -3.20 8.42
CA PHE A 354 8.73 -4.06 8.99
C PHE A 354 8.19 -5.04 7.95
N GLU A 355 8.09 -6.31 8.31
CA GLU A 355 7.61 -7.41 7.45
C GLU A 355 6.08 -7.44 7.30
N SER A 356 5.36 -6.88 8.27
CA SER A 356 3.89 -6.79 8.26
C SER A 356 3.43 -5.47 8.88
N VAL A 357 2.17 -5.09 8.60
CA VAL A 357 1.55 -3.91 9.21
C VAL A 357 1.42 -4.12 10.72
N ARG A 358 1.17 -5.37 11.14
CA ARG A 358 1.14 -5.76 12.55
C ARG A 358 2.43 -5.41 13.28
N ARG A 359 3.58 -5.80 12.72
CA ARG A 359 4.89 -5.50 13.33
C ARG A 359 5.17 -4.01 13.41
N LEU A 360 4.70 -3.22 12.44
CA LEU A 360 4.81 -1.76 12.49
C LEU A 360 4.02 -1.18 13.67
N VAL A 361 2.74 -1.54 13.81
CA VAL A 361 1.89 -1.00 14.89
C VAL A 361 2.28 -1.52 16.27
N GLU A 362 2.69 -2.78 16.39
CA GLU A 362 3.24 -3.34 17.64
C GLU A 362 4.49 -2.58 18.07
N TYR A 363 5.36 -2.23 17.11
CA TYR A 363 6.58 -1.48 17.40
C TYR A 363 6.28 -0.04 17.79
N GLU A 364 5.40 0.66 17.06
CA GLU A 364 5.01 2.03 17.41
C GLU A 364 4.35 2.10 18.79
N ASP A 365 3.44 1.17 19.12
CA ASP A 365 2.79 1.08 20.43
C ASP A 365 3.81 0.81 21.55
N TYR A 366 4.74 -0.12 21.32
CA TYR A 366 5.83 -0.40 22.26
C TYR A 366 6.75 0.81 22.50
N ILE A 367 7.06 1.57 21.45
CA ILE A 367 7.86 2.79 21.57
C ILE A 367 7.11 3.86 22.37
N LEU A 368 5.81 4.06 22.14
CA LEU A 368 5.00 4.99 22.94
C LEU A 368 5.00 4.63 24.43
N LEU A 369 4.85 3.34 24.74
CA LEU A 369 4.99 2.85 26.12
C LEU A 369 6.39 3.11 26.68
N LYS A 370 7.45 2.93 25.89
CA LYS A 370 8.83 3.20 26.31
C LYS A 370 9.13 4.68 26.53
N LEU A 371 8.55 5.57 25.73
CA LEU A 371 8.65 7.01 25.95
C LEU A 371 7.97 7.40 27.27
N GLN A 372 6.77 6.88 27.54
CA GLN A 372 6.07 7.12 28.81
C GLN A 372 6.83 6.57 30.02
N ASP A 373 7.36 5.35 29.92
CA ASP A 373 8.20 4.69 30.94
C ASP A 373 9.46 5.52 31.26
N ALA A 374 10.03 6.16 30.24
CA ALA A 374 11.17 7.07 30.37
C ALA A 374 10.80 8.50 30.80
N GLY A 375 9.52 8.79 31.08
CA GLY A 375 9.04 10.12 31.45
C GLY A 375 9.13 11.17 30.33
N LEU A 376 9.21 10.73 29.07
CA LEU A 376 9.22 11.61 27.90
C LEU A 376 7.79 12.03 27.52
N PRO A 377 7.55 13.33 27.24
CA PRO A 377 6.24 13.82 26.89
C PRO A 377 5.85 13.31 25.51
N SER A 378 4.88 12.40 25.48
CA SER A 378 4.33 11.79 24.27
C SER A 378 2.87 11.41 24.47
N PRO A 379 2.06 11.35 23.40
CA PRO A 379 0.68 10.93 23.49
C PRO A 379 0.52 9.57 24.18
N ARG A 380 -0.33 9.52 25.21
CA ARG A 380 -0.73 8.26 25.83
C ARG A 380 -1.36 7.32 24.80
N THR A 381 -0.78 6.13 24.64
CA THR A 381 -1.35 5.08 23.78
C THR A 381 -2.52 4.38 24.48
N MET A 382 -3.59 4.15 23.73
CA MET A 382 -4.71 3.29 24.11
C MET A 382 -4.51 1.86 23.57
N GLY A 383 -3.43 1.62 22.83
CA GLY A 383 -3.14 0.39 22.11
C GLY A 383 -3.55 0.47 20.63
N PHE A 384 -3.58 -0.69 19.98
CA PHE A 384 -3.97 -0.81 18.58
C PHE A 384 -5.07 -1.84 18.36
N VAL A 385 -5.79 -1.71 17.24
CA VAL A 385 -6.86 -2.62 16.82
C VAL A 385 -6.59 -3.22 15.46
N GLU A 386 -6.98 -4.48 15.29
CA GLU A 386 -7.02 -5.15 14.00
C GLU A 386 -8.38 -4.93 13.33
N ILE A 387 -8.38 -4.37 12.12
CA ILE A 387 -9.60 -4.14 11.31
C ILE A 387 -9.72 -5.27 10.28
N THR A 388 -8.67 -5.45 9.49
CA THR A 388 -8.54 -6.55 8.53
C THR A 388 -7.28 -7.36 8.87
N PRO A 389 -7.40 -8.68 9.14
CA PRO A 389 -6.27 -9.50 9.58
C PRO A 389 -5.10 -9.44 8.60
N GLU A 390 -3.93 -9.08 9.13
CA GLU A 390 -2.66 -8.92 8.39
C GLU A 390 -2.66 -7.83 7.30
N ARG A 391 -3.65 -6.92 7.30
CA ARG A 391 -3.79 -5.90 6.26
C ARG A 391 -4.04 -4.50 6.77
N GLU A 392 -4.94 -4.34 7.73
CA GLU A 392 -5.38 -3.02 8.22
C GLU A 392 -5.41 -3.03 9.74
N TYR A 393 -4.67 -2.09 10.34
CA TYR A 393 -4.57 -1.89 11.77
C TYR A 393 -4.67 -0.40 12.08
N ALA A 394 -5.21 -0.04 13.24
CA ALA A 394 -5.18 1.34 13.72
C ALA A 394 -4.54 1.40 15.10
N ILE A 395 -3.55 2.26 15.29
CA ILE A 395 -3.05 2.64 16.61
C ILE A 395 -3.84 3.85 17.11
N VAL A 396 -4.18 3.86 18.39
CA VAL A 396 -5.02 4.89 19.00
C VAL A 396 -4.27 5.54 20.15
N THR A 397 -4.20 6.86 20.16
CA THR A 397 -3.54 7.65 21.21
C THR A 397 -4.46 8.77 21.70
N GLU A 398 -4.09 9.40 22.80
CA GLU A 398 -4.73 10.65 23.23
C GLU A 398 -4.66 11.71 22.12
N PHE A 399 -5.70 12.52 22.03
CA PHE A 399 -5.73 13.68 21.16
C PHE A 399 -5.16 14.88 21.91
N LEU A 400 -4.17 15.56 21.34
CA LEU A 400 -3.57 16.74 21.93
C LEU A 400 -4.41 17.97 21.58
N GLU A 401 -5.35 18.32 22.45
CA GLU A 401 -6.17 19.52 22.27
C GLU A 401 -5.33 20.80 22.36
N ASN A 402 -5.63 21.77 21.50
CA ASN A 402 -4.98 23.09 21.43
C ASN A 402 -3.45 23.06 21.25
N ALA A 403 -2.90 21.93 20.77
CA ALA A 403 -1.49 21.82 20.47
C ALA A 403 -1.17 22.45 19.11
N LYS A 404 -0.08 23.21 19.04
CA LYS A 404 0.45 23.79 17.80
C LYS A 404 1.72 23.06 17.38
N GLU A 405 1.93 22.89 16.08
CA GLU A 405 3.23 22.43 15.58
C GLU A 405 4.32 23.46 15.96
N MET A 406 5.53 23.00 16.25
CA MET A 406 6.65 23.87 16.63
C MET A 406 6.95 24.94 15.57
N GLY A 407 6.61 24.67 14.30
CA GLY A 407 6.73 25.63 13.21
C GLY A 407 5.83 26.86 13.34
N ASP A 408 4.72 26.76 14.07
CA ASP A 408 3.71 27.81 14.25
C ASP A 408 3.56 28.27 15.71
N ALA A 409 4.25 27.62 16.64
CA ALA A 409 4.24 27.96 18.06
C ALA A 409 5.12 29.19 18.37
N ASP A 410 4.76 29.90 19.44
CA ASP A 410 5.64 30.90 20.05
C ASP A 410 6.68 30.16 20.88
N VAL A 411 7.96 30.41 20.59
CA VAL A 411 9.09 29.69 21.20
C VAL A 411 9.82 30.66 22.11
N ASP A 412 9.56 30.53 23.41
CA ASP A 412 10.27 31.25 24.46
C ASP A 412 11.41 30.41 25.06
N ASP A 413 12.10 30.98 26.04
CA ASP A 413 13.23 30.36 26.71
C ASP A 413 12.88 29.04 27.42
N ASP A 414 11.66 28.92 27.96
CA ASP A 414 11.21 27.74 28.68
C ASP A 414 10.90 26.60 27.70
N ILE A 415 10.29 26.90 26.54
CA ILE A 415 10.09 25.93 25.46
C ILE A 415 11.42 25.43 24.88
N ILE A 416 12.42 26.31 24.74
CA ILE A 416 13.77 25.92 24.30
C ILE A 416 14.39 24.94 25.30
N ASP A 417 14.35 25.27 26.60
CA ASP A 417 14.91 24.42 27.63
C ASP A 417 14.17 23.07 27.74
N ASP A 418 12.83 23.05 27.64
CA ASP A 418 12.01 21.83 27.66
C ASP A 418 12.31 20.93 26.44
N ALA A 419 12.41 21.52 25.24
CA ALA A 419 12.78 20.78 24.02
C ALA A 419 14.18 20.14 24.10
N LEU A 420 15.15 20.83 24.70
CA LEU A 420 16.52 20.32 24.87
C LEU A 420 16.60 19.23 25.95
N ASP A 421 15.88 19.41 27.05
CA ASP A 421 15.74 18.40 28.12
C ASP A 421 15.11 17.10 27.58
N ILE A 422 14.12 17.20 26.68
CA ILE A 422 13.55 16.03 25.98
C ILE A 422 14.62 15.26 25.19
N VAL A 423 15.50 15.95 24.46
CA VAL A 423 16.59 15.28 23.73
C VAL A 423 17.58 14.63 24.70
N ARG A 424 17.88 15.28 25.83
CA ARG A 424 18.75 14.71 26.88
C ARG A 424 18.15 13.43 27.48
N LYS A 425 16.86 13.47 27.83
CA LYS A 425 16.11 12.30 28.31
C LYS A 425 16.05 11.17 27.29
N LEU A 426 15.91 11.48 26.00
CA LEU A 426 16.02 10.48 24.93
C LEU A 426 17.41 9.80 24.96
N TRP A 427 18.50 10.57 25.10
CA TRP A 427 19.84 10.01 25.17
C TRP A 427 20.02 9.11 26.40
N ASP A 428 19.56 9.57 27.57
CA ASP A 428 19.67 8.84 28.84
C ASP A 428 18.85 7.54 28.84
N ALA A 429 17.67 7.56 28.22
CA ALA A 429 16.84 6.39 28.02
C ALA A 429 17.39 5.43 26.94
N GLY A 430 18.44 5.82 26.21
CA GLY A 430 18.97 5.06 25.08
C GLY A 430 17.98 4.98 23.93
N LEU A 431 17.34 6.11 23.60
CA LEU A 431 16.33 6.27 22.55
C LEU A 431 16.77 7.35 21.55
N ALA A 432 16.34 7.21 20.29
CA ALA A 432 16.37 8.28 19.29
C ALA A 432 15.03 8.30 18.56
N HIS A 433 14.44 9.47 18.37
CA HIS A 433 13.18 9.66 17.67
C HIS A 433 13.33 9.50 16.15
N ARG A 434 14.48 9.91 15.58
CA ARG A 434 14.85 9.81 14.15
C ARG A 434 14.03 10.60 13.14
N ASP A 435 12.92 11.19 13.57
CA ASP A 435 12.08 12.06 12.72
C ASP A 435 11.73 13.36 13.45
N ILE A 436 12.73 13.98 14.10
CA ILE A 436 12.57 15.32 14.71
C ILE A 436 12.40 16.35 13.58
N LYS A 437 11.19 16.88 13.44
CA LYS A 437 10.77 17.87 12.43
C LYS A 437 9.62 18.72 13.01
N PRO A 438 9.34 19.92 12.46
CA PRO A 438 8.31 20.81 13.00
C PRO A 438 6.95 20.13 13.24
N ALA A 439 6.50 19.28 12.30
CA ALA A 439 5.22 18.57 12.41
C ALA A 439 5.19 17.43 13.45
N ASN A 440 6.33 17.00 13.99
CA ASN A 440 6.40 15.94 15.01
C ASN A 440 6.74 16.46 16.41
N VAL A 441 6.93 17.78 16.54
CA VAL A 441 7.20 18.46 17.81
C VAL A 441 6.06 19.43 18.05
N MET A 442 5.22 19.12 19.03
CA MET A 442 4.04 19.91 19.36
C MET A 442 4.30 20.75 20.60
N VAL A 443 3.69 21.93 20.67
CA VAL A 443 3.68 22.77 21.87
C VAL A 443 2.25 22.89 22.36
N SER A 444 2.01 22.53 23.62
CA SER A 444 0.70 22.66 24.28
C SER A 444 0.87 23.02 25.75
N GLY A 445 0.15 24.05 26.22
CA GLY A 445 0.19 24.48 27.61
C GLY A 445 1.58 24.83 28.13
N GLY A 446 2.43 25.42 27.29
CA GLY A 446 3.81 25.78 27.64
C GLY A 446 4.78 24.58 27.74
N ARG A 447 4.41 23.42 27.19
CA ARG A 447 5.26 22.22 27.17
C ARG A 447 5.38 21.63 25.78
N VAL A 448 6.52 21.01 25.53
CA VAL A 448 6.87 20.33 24.29
C VAL A 448 6.45 18.86 24.38
N ILE A 449 5.82 18.36 23.32
CA ILE A 449 5.31 16.99 23.23
C ILE A 449 5.79 16.38 21.92
N LEU A 450 6.45 15.21 22.00
CA LEU A 450 6.87 14.46 20.83
C LEU A 450 5.73 13.58 20.32
N ILE A 451 5.47 13.65 19.02
CA ILE A 451 4.49 12.79 18.35
C ILE A 451 5.13 12.01 17.20
N ASP A 452 4.43 10.97 16.76
CA ASP A 452 4.85 10.10 15.65
C ASP A 452 6.21 9.39 15.83
N PRO A 453 6.35 8.54 16.86
CA PRO A 453 7.61 7.87 17.13
C PRO A 453 7.76 6.55 16.34
N ALA A 454 7.01 6.38 15.24
CA ALA A 454 7.03 5.16 14.42
C ALA A 454 8.43 4.83 13.85
N PHE A 455 9.28 5.85 13.69
CA PHE A 455 10.67 5.71 13.24
C PHE A 455 11.69 5.61 14.37
N ALA A 456 11.28 5.76 15.63
CA ALA A 456 12.20 5.79 16.74
C ALA A 456 12.97 4.48 16.89
N THR A 457 14.11 4.53 17.59
CA THR A 457 14.99 3.37 17.76
C THR A 457 15.48 3.28 19.19
N ILE A 458 15.49 2.05 19.70
CA ILE A 458 16.01 1.68 21.01
C ILE A 458 17.48 1.27 20.82
N ARG A 459 18.35 1.75 21.72
CA ARG A 459 19.81 1.66 21.60
C ARG A 459 20.32 2.18 20.25
N PRO A 460 20.01 3.45 19.91
CA PRO A 460 20.51 4.06 18.67
C PRO A 460 22.03 4.19 18.68
N SER A 461 22.64 4.33 17.49
CA SER A 461 24.04 4.73 17.39
C SER A 461 24.23 6.17 17.90
N PRO A 462 25.42 6.55 18.40
CA PRO A 462 25.71 7.92 18.81
C PRO A 462 25.44 8.95 17.69
N TRP A 463 25.68 8.55 16.45
CA TRP A 463 25.37 9.36 15.28
C TRP A 463 23.87 9.73 15.18
N ARG A 464 22.96 8.81 15.49
CA ARG A 464 21.51 9.08 15.48
C ARG A 464 21.09 10.04 16.59
N GLN A 465 21.69 9.89 17.77
CA GLN A 465 21.49 10.80 18.90
C GLN A 465 21.93 12.23 18.55
N ALA A 466 23.10 12.36 17.92
CA ALA A 466 23.63 13.64 17.44
C ALA A 466 22.74 14.28 16.34
N VAL A 467 22.18 13.48 15.42
CA VAL A 467 21.25 13.97 14.39
C VAL A 467 19.95 14.50 14.97
N ASP A 468 19.38 13.82 15.98
CA ASP A 468 18.16 14.29 16.64
C ASP A 468 18.40 15.61 17.40
N LEU A 469 19.55 15.74 18.09
CA LEU A 469 19.96 17.01 18.72
C LEU A 469 20.07 18.14 17.70
N ALA A 470 20.80 17.92 16.60
CA ALA A 470 20.96 18.94 15.56
C ALA A 470 19.61 19.36 14.95
N ASN A 471 18.72 18.41 14.67
CA ASN A 471 17.40 18.71 14.12
C ASN A 471 16.52 19.47 15.12
N MET A 472 16.56 19.13 16.41
CA MET A 472 15.84 19.89 17.45
C MET A 472 16.34 21.33 17.52
N MET A 473 17.67 21.53 17.61
CA MET A 473 18.28 22.87 17.67
C MET A 473 17.95 23.72 16.44
N ILE A 474 17.89 23.12 15.24
CA ILE A 474 17.48 23.83 14.02
C ILE A 474 16.03 24.30 14.10
N ILE A 475 15.12 23.44 14.55
CA ILE A 475 13.69 23.79 14.63
C ILE A 475 13.49 24.93 15.64
N LEU A 476 14.17 24.88 16.79
CA LEU A 476 14.14 25.95 17.79
C LEU A 476 14.71 27.25 17.23
N ALA A 477 15.85 27.20 16.54
CA ALA A 477 16.51 28.39 15.98
C ALA A 477 15.71 29.02 14.83
N LEU A 478 14.91 28.26 14.10
CA LEU A 478 14.01 28.79 13.07
C LEU A 478 12.89 29.69 13.64
N ARG A 479 12.62 29.60 14.94
CA ARG A 479 11.59 30.38 15.66
C ARG A 479 12.18 31.37 16.67
N SER A 480 13.50 31.38 16.84
CA SER A 480 14.22 32.18 17.84
C SER A 480 15.55 32.69 17.26
N SER A 481 16.70 32.34 17.87
CA SER A 481 18.03 32.63 17.31
C SER A 481 19.02 31.48 17.56
N PRO A 482 19.98 31.24 16.64
CA PRO A 482 21.01 30.24 16.84
C PRO A 482 21.85 30.46 18.10
N GLU A 483 22.15 31.70 18.45
CA GLU A 483 22.94 32.08 19.63
C GLU A 483 22.24 31.68 20.93
N LEU A 484 20.96 32.00 21.04
CA LEU A 484 20.16 31.67 22.22
C LEU A 484 20.03 30.15 22.39
N VAL A 485 19.70 29.44 21.32
CA VAL A 485 19.57 27.98 21.34
C VAL A 485 20.90 27.31 21.66
N TYR A 486 22.02 27.81 21.12
CA TYR A 486 23.35 27.31 21.47
C TYR A 486 23.64 27.50 22.96
N GLN A 487 23.47 28.72 23.48
CA GLN A 487 23.72 29.03 24.88
C GLN A 487 22.87 28.15 25.82
N ARG A 488 21.58 27.95 25.50
CA ARG A 488 20.67 27.09 26.27
C ARG A 488 21.06 25.62 26.17
N SER A 489 21.50 25.14 24.99
CA SER A 489 21.95 23.75 24.79
C SER A 489 23.12 23.35 25.68
N LEU A 490 24.01 24.29 26.02
CA LEU A 490 25.15 24.06 26.91
C LEU A 490 24.77 23.75 28.37
N ARG A 491 23.50 23.89 28.74
CA ARG A 491 22.98 23.44 30.04
C ARG A 491 22.79 21.91 30.10
N TYR A 492 22.63 21.26 28.95
CA TYR A 492 22.29 19.84 28.84
C TYR A 492 23.35 19.02 28.09
N PHE A 493 24.12 19.67 27.22
CA PHE A 493 25.09 19.05 26.33
C PHE A 493 26.44 19.75 26.42
N SER A 494 27.52 19.00 26.23
CA SER A 494 28.84 19.60 26.13
C SER A 494 29.00 20.36 24.80
N PRO A 495 29.94 21.32 24.72
CA PRO A 495 30.29 21.95 23.44
C PRO A 495 30.66 20.92 22.36
N ASP A 496 31.31 19.81 22.75
CA ASP A 496 31.71 18.73 21.84
C ASP A 496 30.52 17.93 21.30
N ASP A 497 29.48 17.73 22.11
CA ASP A 497 28.22 17.08 21.68
C ASP A 497 27.53 17.92 20.61
N VAL A 498 27.49 19.24 20.80
CA VAL A 498 26.91 20.18 19.83
C VAL A 498 27.77 20.23 18.55
N ALA A 499 29.09 20.27 18.68
CA ALA A 499 30.01 20.20 17.54
C ALA A 499 29.81 18.90 16.75
N GLU A 500 29.63 17.76 17.43
CA GLU A 500 29.30 16.48 16.81
C GLU A 500 27.99 16.55 16.04
N ALA A 501 26.94 17.04 16.69
CA ALA A 501 25.61 17.21 16.11
C ALA A 501 25.70 17.94 14.76
N PHE A 502 26.37 19.10 14.69
CA PHE A 502 26.51 19.86 13.44
C PHE A 502 27.56 19.33 12.46
N ALA A 503 28.49 18.48 12.91
CA ALA A 503 29.40 17.73 12.04
C ALA A 503 28.67 16.60 11.29
N THR A 504 27.59 16.04 11.85
CA THR A 504 26.73 15.06 11.16
C THR A 504 25.86 15.68 10.06
N MET A 505 25.62 17.00 10.11
CA MET A 505 24.60 17.64 9.29
C MET A 505 24.92 17.73 7.79
N ARG A 506 24.07 17.08 6.99
CA ARG A 506 24.04 17.14 5.52
C ARG A 506 22.60 17.25 5.03
N SER A 507 22.42 17.60 3.75
CA SER A 507 21.09 17.73 3.15
C SER A 507 20.18 16.49 3.28
N VAL A 508 20.75 15.31 3.53
CA VAL A 508 20.00 14.06 3.71
C VAL A 508 19.55 13.80 5.15
N THR A 509 20.19 14.43 6.15
CA THR A 509 19.86 14.29 7.57
C THR A 509 18.85 15.34 8.05
N ILE A 510 18.66 16.41 7.26
CA ILE A 510 17.68 17.46 7.53
C ILE A 510 16.33 17.11 6.87
N PRO A 511 15.23 17.06 7.62
CA PRO A 511 13.88 16.88 7.08
C PRO A 511 13.55 17.90 5.98
N SER A 512 12.68 17.52 5.03
CA SER A 512 12.33 18.40 3.89
C SER A 512 11.68 19.71 4.34
N GLN A 513 10.82 19.69 5.37
CA GLN A 513 10.21 20.89 5.93
C GLN A 513 11.28 21.87 6.43
N SER A 514 12.18 21.42 7.30
CA SER A 514 13.27 22.26 7.83
C SER A 514 14.22 22.75 6.71
N ARG A 515 14.49 21.93 5.69
CA ARG A 515 15.29 22.38 4.53
C ARG A 515 14.64 23.52 3.76
N SER A 516 13.33 23.45 3.54
CA SER A 516 12.58 24.52 2.87
C SER A 516 12.61 25.81 3.69
N SER A 517 12.37 25.73 5.00
CA SER A 517 12.41 26.89 5.90
C SER A 517 13.81 27.50 5.99
N LEU A 518 14.86 26.68 6.11
CA LEU A 518 16.26 27.14 6.10
C LEU A 518 16.63 27.83 4.78
N ALA A 519 16.21 27.28 3.64
CA ALA A 519 16.47 27.87 2.34
C ALA A 519 15.71 29.20 2.14
N LEU A 520 14.51 29.31 2.69
CA LEU A 520 13.72 30.54 2.70
C LEU A 520 14.43 31.61 3.54
N LEU A 521 14.73 31.31 4.81
CA LEU A 521 15.39 32.22 5.75
C LEU A 521 16.73 32.74 5.21
N LYS A 522 17.54 31.85 4.63
CA LYS A 522 18.81 32.24 3.99
C LYS A 522 18.62 33.19 2.81
N ARG A 523 17.52 33.07 2.06
CA ARG A 523 17.22 33.95 0.92
C ARG A 523 16.62 35.28 1.35
N THR A 524 15.78 35.30 2.38
CA THR A 524 15.06 36.49 2.83
C THR A 524 15.88 37.34 3.76
N GLU A 525 16.59 36.72 4.70
CA GLU A 525 17.29 37.40 5.80
C GLU A 525 18.81 37.22 5.74
N GLY A 526 19.31 36.37 4.83
CA GLY A 526 20.76 36.11 4.70
C GLY A 526 21.34 35.21 5.80
N ILE A 527 20.51 34.71 6.72
CA ILE A 527 20.95 33.92 7.88
C ILE A 527 21.10 32.44 7.49
N ASP A 528 22.29 31.88 7.70
CA ASP A 528 22.55 30.44 7.56
C ASP A 528 22.71 29.81 8.96
N ILE A 529 21.60 29.29 9.51
CA ILE A 529 21.55 28.70 10.85
C ILE A 529 22.60 27.59 11.03
N ILE A 530 22.82 26.75 10.01
CA ILE A 530 23.77 25.63 10.12
C ILE A 530 25.21 26.14 10.14
N ALA A 531 25.53 27.14 9.31
CA ALA A 531 26.83 27.80 9.37
C ALA A 531 27.04 28.45 10.74
N ARG A 532 26.00 29.11 11.26
CA ARG A 532 26.08 29.82 12.53
C ARG A 532 26.35 28.90 13.73
N PHE A 533 25.65 27.77 13.82
CA PHE A 533 25.93 26.78 14.86
C PHE A 533 27.35 26.19 14.76
N ARG A 534 27.90 26.06 13.54
CA ARG A 534 29.29 25.60 13.34
C ARG A 534 30.33 26.63 13.73
N GLU A 535 29.99 27.92 13.70
CA GLU A 535 30.86 28.99 14.20
C GLU A 535 30.82 29.09 15.73
N LEU A 536 29.67 28.80 16.33
CA LEU A 536 29.47 28.85 17.78
C LEU A 536 30.10 27.64 18.51
N ALA A 537 30.05 26.46 17.90
CA ALA A 537 30.58 25.23 18.46
C ALA A 537 32.07 25.01 18.10
N PRO A 538 32.83 24.20 18.89
CA PRO A 538 34.18 23.79 18.55
C PRO A 538 34.31 23.22 17.13
N THR A 539 35.46 23.46 16.49
CA THR A 539 35.70 22.98 15.13
C THR A 539 35.83 21.46 15.11
N ARG A 540 35.00 20.81 14.28
CA ARG A 540 35.01 19.36 14.11
C ARG A 540 34.94 18.97 12.63
N GLU A 541 35.72 17.97 12.25
CA GLU A 541 35.68 17.45 10.88
C GLU A 541 34.31 16.85 10.55
N ARG A 542 33.87 17.03 9.31
CA ARG A 542 32.58 16.51 8.86
C ARG A 542 32.60 14.99 8.82
N ILE A 543 31.63 14.38 9.49
CA ILE A 543 31.46 12.93 9.46
C ILE A 543 31.05 12.50 8.03
N SER A 544 31.76 11.52 7.48
CA SER A 544 31.51 11.03 6.12
C SER A 544 30.30 10.08 6.12
N LEU A 545 29.42 10.23 5.12
CA LEU A 545 28.33 9.27 4.87
C LEU A 545 28.72 8.40 3.68
N GLN A 546 28.50 7.09 3.79
CA GLN A 546 28.77 6.15 2.71
C GLN A 546 27.80 6.41 1.55
N ARG A 547 28.27 7.00 0.45
CA ARG A 547 27.50 7.18 -0.78
C ARG A 547 27.76 6.04 -1.75
N TRP A 548 26.81 5.76 -2.63
CA TRP A 548 27.09 4.98 -3.83
C TRP A 548 28.11 5.73 -4.68
N SER A 549 29.27 5.13 -4.91
CA SER A 549 30.19 5.62 -5.93
C SER A 549 29.68 5.20 -7.31
N PHE A 550 29.93 6.03 -8.34
CA PHE A 550 29.66 5.67 -9.73
C PHE A 550 30.21 4.28 -10.08
N ARG A 551 31.35 3.91 -9.49
CA ARG A 551 31.97 2.58 -9.60
C ARG A 551 31.07 1.45 -9.07
N ARG A 552 30.42 1.62 -7.91
CA ARG A 552 29.49 0.61 -7.36
C ARG A 552 28.22 0.46 -8.21
N LEU A 553 27.72 1.57 -8.77
CA LEU A 553 26.57 1.54 -9.68
C LEU A 553 26.88 0.73 -10.95
N TRP A 554 28.01 1.05 -11.62
CA TRP A 554 28.45 0.34 -12.82
C TRP A 554 28.73 -1.14 -12.57
N LEU A 555 29.33 -1.49 -11.42
CA LEU A 555 29.52 -2.88 -11.02
C LEU A 555 28.18 -3.61 -10.85
N THR A 556 27.18 -2.97 -10.25
CA THR A 556 25.85 -3.58 -10.05
C THR A 556 25.15 -3.81 -11.39
N VAL A 557 25.22 -2.84 -12.31
CA VAL A 557 24.67 -2.97 -13.67
C VAL A 557 25.41 -4.07 -14.44
N GLY A 558 26.74 -4.12 -14.35
CA GLY A 558 27.57 -5.15 -14.99
C GLY A 558 27.22 -6.56 -14.49
N VAL A 559 27.05 -6.74 -13.18
CA VAL A 559 26.62 -8.02 -12.59
C VAL A 559 25.21 -8.40 -13.05
N ALA A 560 24.26 -7.46 -13.07
CA ALA A 560 22.91 -7.74 -13.55
C ALA A 560 22.89 -8.16 -15.04
N PHE A 561 23.69 -7.49 -15.87
CA PHE A 561 23.86 -7.85 -17.29
C PHE A 561 24.49 -9.23 -17.46
N ALA A 562 25.55 -9.55 -16.70
CA ALA A 562 26.18 -10.86 -16.70
C ALA A 562 25.19 -11.97 -16.30
N ILE A 563 24.38 -11.75 -15.25
CA ILE A 563 23.33 -12.69 -14.83
C ILE A 563 22.29 -12.90 -15.93
N MET A 564 21.79 -11.84 -16.56
CA MET A 564 20.82 -11.96 -17.66
C MET A 564 21.40 -12.73 -18.85
N THR A 565 22.67 -12.50 -19.17
CA THR A 565 23.38 -13.19 -20.25
C THR A 565 23.58 -14.67 -19.91
N LEU A 566 23.94 -14.97 -18.66
CA LEU A 566 24.09 -16.34 -18.17
C LEU A 566 22.76 -17.10 -18.19
N ILE A 567 21.66 -16.47 -17.76
CA ILE A 567 20.32 -17.06 -17.81
C ILE A 567 19.92 -17.37 -19.26
N ARG A 568 20.19 -16.44 -20.18
CA ARG A 568 19.93 -16.65 -21.60
C ARG A 568 20.74 -17.83 -22.15
N LEU A 569 22.04 -17.88 -21.86
CA LEU A 569 22.91 -18.98 -22.26
C LEU A 569 22.46 -20.32 -21.67
N LEU A 570 21.98 -20.33 -20.42
CA LEU A 570 21.41 -21.52 -19.78
C LEU A 570 20.14 -21.99 -20.50
N ILE A 571 19.23 -21.07 -20.84
CA ILE A 571 18.00 -21.37 -21.58
C ILE A 571 18.35 -21.91 -22.98
N ASP A 572 19.28 -21.27 -23.67
CA ASP A 572 19.71 -21.66 -25.02
C ASP A 572 20.40 -23.04 -25.01
N ASN A 573 21.23 -23.33 -24.00
CA ASN A 573 21.87 -24.64 -23.83
C ASN A 573 20.87 -25.75 -23.46
N VAL A 574 19.89 -25.46 -22.59
CA VAL A 574 18.82 -26.42 -22.28
C VAL A 574 17.98 -26.71 -23.52
N ARG A 575 17.70 -25.71 -24.36
CA ARG A 575 16.98 -25.90 -25.62
C ARG A 575 17.81 -26.69 -26.65
N ALA A 576 19.12 -26.45 -26.72
CA ALA A 576 20.01 -27.18 -27.63
C ALA A 576 20.28 -28.63 -27.22
N GLY A 577 20.13 -28.98 -25.94
CA GLY A 577 20.29 -30.36 -25.44
C GLY A 577 19.02 -31.22 -25.46
N VAL A 578 17.89 -30.67 -25.92
CA VAL A 578 16.59 -31.37 -26.02
C VAL A 578 16.21 -31.64 -27.50
N ILE A 579 17.06 -31.20 -28.45
CA ILE A 579 17.03 -31.59 -29.87
C ILE A 579 18.16 -32.60 -30.08
#